data_AF-A0A8D5ZFV0-F1
#
_entry.id   AF-A0A8D5ZFV0-F1
#
_cell.length_a   1.000
_cell.length_b   1.000
_cell.length_c   1.000
_cell.angle_alpha   90.00
_cell.angle_beta   90.00
_cell.angle_gamma   90.00
#
_symmetry.space_group_name_H-M   'P 1'
#
loop_
_entity.id
_entity.type
_entity.pdbx_description
1 polymer ?
#
loop_
_entity_poly.entity_id
_entity_poly.type
_entity_poly.pdbx_seq_one_letter_code
_entity_poly.pdbx_strand_id
1 'polypeptide(L)'
;MPLSIADSDLKKIEIRILFIILNFFFTLNILKEYPVIQTELGLFSVLVWIIVIILSYPFFRILTPILIAIYDVKEVYYLIYNLKTNIITSYTSFLFISSIIFQILCIIIPIVLIALNKPQASLAGEAVILTLSGYPFHFLTLPFSYSVKDRIYNALLSLVPFMYLLFSLKLIIFIIFIISIFASIIIFSLLKSYLSLIGLVPIFISIYIISNNFIVALSASMIAALIGEVPDAYVNYIQRVKRDQELDKKKTEINEKITNMLATINNLENKISNPRFQIDKYKDSVSKLIDQLEKCDKIDCIKEVSEEYDKIESDLLSYFNNYVFTISVSLKDRAEIAKNIGIKNIVEVEIYKVSTLKEASSIVEKVDQVEEVFTRNISNEYKTLIDVLKSAIGCNEEYKEYVDSLKILNTIKEMIEKNEPVIEECVSNAYSIYDSLQSITNIEEQTKVNTLRTEFNIETLPLSKIYKGTSFIIFINDMIKYAIGKLEQVYSKLPTELSKNYLSTLTLITSILDSEKPPCVKIGEIKPYVFELKRASEYYHTVEKIVQIADIFDLVTTRLMEELQQKGCININETGFERDVLEAIMEERVKQGIVKIDKDKICLNKGSNG
;
A
#
# COMPACT_ATOMS: atom_id res chain seq x y z
N MET A 1 19.18 29.32 -5.66
CA MET A 1 18.17 30.20 -5.02
C MET A 1 18.07 31.49 -5.83
N PRO A 2 17.12 31.62 -6.76
CA PRO A 2 16.82 32.92 -7.35
C PRO A 2 15.89 33.69 -6.41
N LEU A 3 16.15 34.98 -6.23
CA LEU A 3 15.33 35.90 -5.45
C LEU A 3 13.91 35.95 -6.01
N SER A 4 12.97 35.29 -5.34
CA SER A 4 11.54 35.58 -5.49
C SER A 4 11.20 36.86 -4.73
N ILE A 5 11.70 38.01 -5.19
CA ILE A 5 11.05 39.28 -4.85
C ILE A 5 9.79 39.31 -5.69
N ALA A 6 8.67 38.98 -5.06
CA ALA A 6 7.36 38.91 -5.67
C ALA A 6 7.08 40.23 -6.42
N ASP A 7 6.53 40.12 -7.64
CA ASP A 7 6.06 41.23 -8.48
C ASP A 7 5.21 42.28 -7.72
N SER A 8 4.61 41.90 -6.60
CA SER A 8 3.88 42.81 -5.70
C SER A 8 4.77 43.86 -5.03
N ASP A 9 6.04 43.56 -4.77
CA ASP A 9 6.97 44.46 -4.09
C ASP A 9 7.68 45.40 -5.07
N LEU A 10 7.96 44.95 -6.31
CA LEU A 10 8.41 45.84 -7.39
C LEU A 10 7.36 46.93 -7.68
N LYS A 11 6.08 46.55 -7.83
CA LYS A 11 4.97 47.50 -8.05
C LYS A 11 4.78 48.49 -6.90
N LYS A 12 5.01 48.07 -5.65
CA LYS A 12 4.97 48.98 -4.48
C LYS A 12 6.11 50.00 -4.51
N ILE A 13 7.29 49.61 -5.01
CA ILE A 13 8.44 50.49 -5.11
C ILE A 13 8.23 51.55 -6.20
N GLU A 14 7.75 51.15 -7.38
CA GLU A 14 7.44 52.07 -8.49
C GLU A 14 6.41 53.14 -8.09
N ILE A 15 5.32 52.74 -7.41
CA ILE A 15 4.29 53.67 -6.92
C ILE A 15 4.89 54.65 -5.89
N ARG A 16 5.75 54.19 -4.97
CA ARG A 16 6.38 55.07 -3.97
C ARG A 16 7.31 56.10 -4.60
N ILE A 17 8.07 55.70 -5.63
CA ILE A 17 8.93 56.62 -6.39
C ILE A 17 8.11 57.72 -7.07
N LEU A 18 6.97 57.36 -7.69
CA LEU A 18 6.05 58.32 -8.30
C LEU A 18 5.54 59.37 -7.28
N PHE A 19 5.13 58.94 -6.09
CA PHE A 19 4.64 59.85 -5.05
C PHE A 19 5.74 60.75 -4.46
N ILE A 20 6.99 60.29 -4.40
CA ILE A 20 8.13 61.12 -4.00
C ILE A 20 8.35 62.25 -5.01
N ILE A 21 8.27 61.95 -6.31
CA ILE A 21 8.38 62.96 -7.37
C ILE A 21 7.22 63.97 -7.27
N LEU A 22 5.98 63.50 -7.06
CA LEU A 22 4.82 64.38 -6.89
C LEU A 22 4.95 65.31 -5.68
N ASN A 23 5.30 64.78 -4.50
CA ASN A 23 5.46 65.59 -3.29
C ASN A 23 6.58 66.61 -3.43
N PHE A 24 7.67 66.24 -4.10
CA PHE A 24 8.75 67.16 -4.46
C PHE A 24 8.23 68.34 -5.31
N PHE A 25 7.40 68.07 -6.32
CA PHE A 25 6.77 69.11 -7.16
C PHE A 25 5.79 70.00 -6.38
N PHE A 26 5.01 69.44 -5.46
CA PHE A 26 4.10 70.25 -4.62
C PHE A 26 4.88 71.17 -3.67
N THR A 27 5.89 70.66 -3.00
CA THR A 27 6.75 71.44 -2.11
C THR A 27 7.52 72.54 -2.87
N LEU A 28 7.96 72.24 -4.10
CA LEU A 28 8.50 73.21 -5.07
C LEU A 28 7.62 74.44 -5.20
N ASN A 29 6.36 74.21 -5.54
CA ASN A 29 5.40 75.28 -5.84
C ASN A 29 4.98 76.03 -4.58
N ILE A 30 4.85 75.34 -3.45
CA ILE A 30 4.57 75.99 -2.16
C ILE A 30 5.70 76.96 -1.79
N LEU A 31 6.97 76.55 -1.90
CA LEU A 31 8.13 77.33 -1.47
C LEU A 31 8.54 78.45 -2.44
N LYS A 32 8.25 78.32 -3.74
CA LYS A 32 8.66 79.30 -4.77
C LYS A 32 8.04 80.70 -4.58
N GLU A 33 6.95 80.81 -3.84
CA GLU A 33 6.15 82.04 -3.70
C GLU A 33 6.22 82.68 -2.29
N TYR A 34 7.09 82.21 -1.39
CA TYR A 34 7.37 82.88 -0.12
C TYR A 34 8.63 83.76 -0.25
N PRO A 35 8.51 85.08 -0.45
CA PRO A 35 9.68 85.96 -0.66
C PRO A 35 10.61 86.05 0.56
N VAL A 36 10.12 85.76 1.77
CA VAL A 36 10.93 85.77 3.02
C VAL A 36 11.98 84.65 3.04
N ILE A 37 11.79 83.56 2.29
CA ILE A 37 12.72 82.42 2.24
C ILE A 37 13.74 82.57 1.10
N GLN A 38 13.50 83.46 0.14
CA GLN A 38 14.41 83.68 -0.99
C GLN A 38 15.57 84.62 -0.65
N THR A 39 15.45 85.48 0.35
CA THR A 39 16.44 86.53 0.60
C THR A 39 17.47 86.21 1.69
N GLU A 40 17.17 85.37 2.69
CA GLU A 40 18.19 84.87 3.64
C GLU A 40 17.91 83.41 4.06
N LEU A 41 18.93 82.54 3.98
CA LEU A 41 18.94 81.07 4.22
C LEU A 41 18.42 80.15 3.09
N GLY A 42 19.12 80.14 1.94
CA GLY A 42 18.98 79.11 0.91
C GLY A 42 19.28 77.67 1.35
N LEU A 43 19.88 77.47 2.54
CA LEU A 43 20.10 76.15 3.17
C LEU A 43 18.83 75.59 3.83
N PHE A 44 17.95 76.46 4.34
CA PHE A 44 16.73 76.04 5.03
C PHE A 44 15.69 75.50 4.05
N SER A 45 15.56 76.13 2.88
CA SER A 45 14.71 75.61 1.82
C SER A 45 15.17 74.20 1.47
N VAL A 46 16.44 74.01 1.04
CA VAL A 46 17.04 72.70 0.67
C VAL A 46 16.82 71.61 1.73
N LEU A 47 16.95 71.94 3.02
CA LEU A 47 16.65 71.02 4.13
C LEU A 47 15.18 70.60 4.17
N VAL A 48 14.23 71.52 3.97
CA VAL A 48 12.79 71.19 3.87
C VAL A 48 12.52 70.25 2.69
N TRP A 49 13.20 70.43 1.55
CA TRP A 49 13.05 69.51 0.41
C TRP A 49 13.58 68.11 0.71
N ILE A 50 14.76 68.01 1.33
CA ILE A 50 15.35 66.72 1.71
C ILE A 50 14.44 66.02 2.73
N ILE A 51 13.92 66.76 3.72
CA ILE A 51 13.00 66.22 4.72
C ILE A 51 11.69 65.74 4.07
N VAL A 52 11.11 66.50 3.14
CA VAL A 52 9.89 66.08 2.43
C VAL A 52 10.14 64.86 1.54
N ILE A 53 11.26 64.80 0.82
CA ILE A 53 11.62 63.62 0.00
C ILE A 53 11.77 62.38 0.89
N ILE A 54 12.48 62.51 2.02
CA ILE A 54 12.69 61.41 2.98
C ILE A 54 11.37 60.96 3.61
N LEU A 55 10.51 61.89 4.04
CA LEU A 55 9.21 61.59 4.64
C LEU A 55 8.18 61.08 3.62
N SER A 56 8.36 61.43 2.33
CA SER A 56 7.49 60.94 1.25
C SER A 56 7.60 59.44 1.06
N TYR A 57 8.75 58.81 1.32
CA TYR A 57 8.90 57.37 1.14
C TYR A 57 8.04 56.53 2.13
N PRO A 58 8.09 56.78 3.47
CA PRO A 58 7.26 56.06 4.44
C PRO A 58 5.82 56.60 4.60
N PHE A 59 5.58 57.90 4.37
CA PHE A 59 4.30 58.55 4.66
C PHE A 59 3.57 59.13 3.44
N PHE A 60 3.84 58.65 2.21
CA PHE A 60 3.25 59.20 0.99
C PHE A 60 1.72 59.39 1.04
N ARG A 61 0.99 58.43 1.62
CA ARG A 61 -0.49 58.49 1.71
C ARG A 61 -1.04 59.60 2.61
N ILE A 62 -0.22 60.13 3.52
CA ILE A 62 -0.61 61.17 4.48
C ILE A 62 0.00 62.52 4.07
N LEU A 63 1.24 62.51 3.61
CA LEU A 63 1.98 63.72 3.27
C LEU A 63 1.44 64.40 2.00
N THR A 64 1.06 63.62 0.97
CA THR A 64 0.52 64.17 -0.28
C THR A 64 -0.80 64.93 -0.07
N PRO A 65 -1.82 64.38 0.63
CA PRO A 65 -3.04 65.13 0.95
C PRO A 65 -2.80 66.38 1.80
N ILE A 66 -1.84 66.34 2.74
CA ILE A 66 -1.51 67.50 3.59
C ILE A 66 -0.86 68.62 2.76
N LEU A 67 0.07 68.29 1.86
CA LEU A 67 0.71 69.28 0.99
C LEU A 67 -0.29 69.89 0.01
N ILE A 68 -1.21 69.09 -0.54
CA ILE A 68 -2.32 69.58 -1.37
C ILE A 68 -3.22 70.51 -0.55
N ALA A 69 -3.63 70.11 0.66
CA ALA A 69 -4.48 70.95 1.52
C ALA A 69 -3.80 72.26 1.92
N ILE A 70 -2.50 72.26 2.24
CA ILE A 70 -1.73 73.48 2.54
C ILE A 70 -1.66 74.40 1.31
N TYR A 71 -1.48 73.83 0.13
CA TYR A 71 -1.48 74.57 -1.13
C TYR A 71 -2.87 75.18 -1.44
N ASP A 72 -3.95 74.41 -1.27
CA ASP A 72 -5.32 74.85 -1.51
C ASP A 72 -5.78 75.92 -0.50
N VAL A 73 -5.46 75.76 0.79
CA VAL A 73 -5.78 76.75 1.84
C VAL A 73 -5.07 78.09 1.58
N LYS A 74 -3.86 78.07 1.00
CA LYS A 74 -3.10 79.27 0.62
C LYS A 74 -3.76 80.03 -0.53
N GLU A 75 -4.19 79.35 -1.58
CA GLU A 75 -4.93 79.95 -2.71
C GLU A 75 -6.25 80.59 -2.23
N VAL A 76 -6.99 79.90 -1.35
CA VAL A 76 -8.22 80.42 -0.74
C VAL A 76 -7.95 81.64 0.15
N TYR A 77 -6.87 81.64 0.92
CA TYR A 77 -6.48 82.79 1.75
C TYR A 77 -6.12 84.02 0.91
N TYR A 78 -5.40 83.84 -0.21
CA TYR A 78 -5.05 84.91 -1.15
C TYR A 78 -6.32 85.50 -1.83
N LEU A 79 -7.30 84.65 -2.13
CA LEU A 79 -8.59 85.04 -2.68
C LEU A 79 -9.47 85.82 -1.67
N ILE A 80 -9.53 85.36 -0.41
CA ILE A 80 -10.26 86.04 0.68
C ILE A 80 -9.62 87.40 0.99
N TYR A 81 -8.30 87.50 0.95
CA TYR A 81 -7.57 88.76 1.14
C TYR A 81 -7.89 89.77 0.02
N ASN A 82 -8.00 89.32 -1.22
CA ASN A 82 -8.41 90.13 -2.38
C ASN A 82 -9.92 90.47 -2.41
N LEU A 83 -10.77 89.65 -1.79
CA LEU A 83 -12.21 89.94 -1.64
C LEU A 83 -12.49 91.00 -0.57
N LYS A 84 -11.67 91.07 0.48
CA LYS A 84 -11.84 92.06 1.57
C LYS A 84 -11.61 93.51 1.11
N THR A 85 -10.94 93.72 -0.02
CA THR A 85 -10.64 95.03 -0.58
C THR A 85 -11.68 95.54 -1.60
N ASN A 86 -12.63 94.71 -2.06
CA ASN A 86 -13.65 95.13 -3.02
C ASN A 86 -15.07 94.61 -2.71
N ILE A 87 -15.89 95.56 -2.24
CA ILE A 87 -17.36 95.67 -2.41
C ILE A 87 -18.24 94.76 -1.52
N ILE A 88 -18.96 95.43 -0.62
CA ILE A 88 -20.10 94.93 0.16
C ILE A 88 -21.41 95.22 -0.59
N THR A 89 -22.38 94.32 -0.43
CA THR A 89 -23.86 94.42 -0.67
C THR A 89 -24.41 94.29 -2.10
N SER A 90 -24.53 93.03 -2.56
CA SER A 90 -25.62 92.44 -3.39
C SER A 90 -25.17 91.10 -4.01
N TYR A 91 -23.86 90.90 -4.14
CA TYR A 91 -23.22 89.68 -4.63
C TYR A 91 -23.25 88.49 -3.65
N THR A 92 -23.43 88.75 -2.35
CA THR A 92 -23.32 87.73 -1.29
C THR A 92 -24.51 86.78 -1.25
N SER A 93 -25.73 87.25 -1.52
CA SER A 93 -26.94 86.40 -1.57
C SER A 93 -26.94 85.46 -2.76
N PHE A 94 -26.45 85.93 -3.91
CA PHE A 94 -26.38 85.17 -5.15
C PHE A 94 -25.28 84.10 -5.10
N LEU A 95 -24.08 84.43 -4.60
CA LEU A 95 -23.00 83.47 -4.33
C LEU A 95 -23.41 82.40 -3.31
N PHE A 96 -24.27 82.74 -2.34
CA PHE A 96 -24.77 81.78 -1.36
C PHE A 96 -25.75 80.78 -1.98
N ILE A 97 -26.68 81.23 -2.83
CA ILE A 97 -27.62 80.34 -3.54
C ILE A 97 -26.88 79.44 -4.54
N SER A 98 -25.93 79.99 -5.31
CA SER A 98 -25.10 79.17 -6.20
C SER A 98 -24.19 78.20 -5.45
N SER A 99 -23.72 78.55 -4.25
CA SER A 99 -23.00 77.64 -3.35
C SER A 99 -23.88 76.49 -2.84
N ILE A 100 -25.14 76.76 -2.48
CA ILE A 100 -26.09 75.72 -2.06
C ILE A 100 -26.42 74.78 -3.22
N ILE A 101 -26.72 75.32 -4.41
CA ILE A 101 -27.00 74.51 -5.62
C ILE A 101 -25.77 73.67 -5.99
N PHE A 102 -24.57 74.22 -5.86
CA PHE A 102 -23.30 73.52 -6.06
C PHE A 102 -23.12 72.37 -5.08
N GLN A 103 -23.31 72.60 -3.77
CA GLN A 103 -23.23 71.54 -2.75
C GLN A 103 -24.25 70.43 -3.01
N ILE A 104 -25.47 70.78 -3.40
CA ILE A 104 -26.52 69.82 -3.78
C ILE A 104 -26.07 69.01 -5.01
N LEU A 105 -25.55 69.65 -6.05
CA LEU A 105 -25.09 68.97 -7.28
C LEU A 105 -23.85 68.10 -7.04
N CYS A 106 -22.91 68.53 -6.21
CA CYS A 106 -21.74 67.77 -5.78
C CYS A 106 -22.10 66.53 -4.94
N ILE A 107 -23.28 66.52 -4.31
CA ILE A 107 -23.81 65.34 -3.60
C ILE A 107 -24.59 64.45 -4.59
N ILE A 108 -25.38 65.03 -5.49
CA ILE A 108 -26.19 64.30 -6.47
C ILE A 108 -25.31 63.56 -7.49
N ILE A 109 -24.22 64.16 -7.98
CA ILE A 109 -23.34 63.55 -9.00
C ILE A 109 -22.75 62.21 -8.53
N PRO A 110 -22.09 62.11 -7.36
CA PRO A 110 -21.65 60.83 -6.79
C PRO A 110 -22.80 59.85 -6.56
N ILE A 111 -23.97 60.31 -6.11
CA ILE A 111 -25.14 59.45 -5.88
C ILE A 111 -25.66 58.84 -7.19
N VAL A 112 -25.73 59.62 -8.28
CA VAL A 112 -26.12 59.14 -9.61
C VAL A 112 -25.06 58.19 -10.19
N LEU A 113 -23.77 58.47 -9.97
CA LEU A 113 -22.66 57.58 -10.37
C LEU A 113 -22.70 56.24 -9.63
N ILE A 114 -23.05 56.25 -8.34
CA ILE A 114 -23.25 55.03 -7.54
C ILE A 114 -24.48 54.26 -8.03
N ALA A 115 -25.59 54.95 -8.36
CA ALA A 115 -26.82 54.33 -8.86
C ALA A 115 -26.63 53.66 -10.25
N LEU A 116 -25.72 54.17 -11.08
CA LEU A 116 -25.40 53.60 -12.38
C LEU A 116 -24.47 52.36 -12.32
N ASN A 117 -23.96 52.01 -11.14
CA ASN A 117 -23.34 50.73 -10.79
C ASN A 117 -22.24 50.22 -11.74
N LYS A 118 -21.51 51.13 -12.39
CA LYS A 118 -20.37 50.81 -13.28
C LYS A 118 -19.11 51.54 -12.80
N PRO A 119 -18.05 50.82 -12.39
CA PRO A 119 -16.79 51.41 -11.90
C PRO A 119 -16.18 52.43 -12.88
N GLN A 120 -16.38 52.19 -14.18
CA GLN A 120 -15.80 52.97 -15.27
C GLN A 120 -16.39 54.39 -15.36
N ALA A 121 -17.69 54.56 -15.10
CA ALA A 121 -18.35 55.86 -15.14
C ALA A 121 -17.91 56.77 -13.97
N SER A 122 -17.63 56.17 -12.80
CA SER A 122 -17.08 56.88 -11.64
C SER A 122 -15.67 57.39 -11.92
N LEU A 123 -14.79 56.53 -12.45
CA LEU A 123 -13.40 56.87 -12.74
C LEU A 123 -13.25 57.90 -13.87
N ALA A 124 -14.07 57.80 -14.93
CA ALA A 124 -14.10 58.80 -15.99
C ALA A 124 -14.64 60.15 -15.47
N GLY A 125 -15.68 60.13 -14.64
CA GLY A 125 -16.19 61.31 -13.95
C GLY A 125 -15.12 61.95 -13.05
N GLU A 126 -14.46 61.16 -12.22
CA GLU A 126 -13.38 61.60 -11.31
C GLU A 126 -12.16 62.16 -12.07
N ALA A 127 -11.75 61.56 -13.18
CA ALA A 127 -10.63 62.03 -14.01
C ALA A 127 -10.94 63.33 -14.76
N VAL A 128 -12.16 63.48 -15.28
CA VAL A 128 -12.64 64.72 -15.92
C VAL A 128 -12.79 65.84 -14.89
N ILE A 129 -13.28 65.50 -13.70
CA ILE A 129 -13.36 66.42 -12.56
C ILE A 129 -11.94 66.90 -12.23
N LEU A 130 -10.99 66.01 -11.92
CA LEU A 130 -9.63 66.38 -11.48
C LEU A 130 -8.72 67.05 -12.52
N THR A 131 -8.97 66.88 -13.82
CA THR A 131 -8.21 67.58 -14.86
C THR A 131 -8.49 69.09 -14.92
N LEU A 132 -9.51 69.56 -14.19
CA LEU A 132 -9.94 70.95 -14.16
C LEU A 132 -9.34 71.80 -13.03
N SER A 133 -8.58 71.21 -12.10
CA SER A 133 -7.85 71.97 -11.06
C SER A 133 -6.61 72.71 -11.61
N GLY A 134 -6.56 72.96 -12.92
CA GLY A 134 -5.47 73.65 -13.61
C GLY A 134 -4.23 72.80 -13.92
N TYR A 135 -4.11 71.58 -13.38
CA TYR A 135 -2.94 70.72 -13.60
C TYR A 135 -3.32 69.26 -13.91
N PRO A 136 -3.01 68.76 -15.12
CA PRO A 136 -3.45 67.44 -15.61
C PRO A 136 -2.79 66.25 -14.92
N PHE A 137 -2.01 66.43 -13.83
CA PHE A 137 -1.34 65.36 -13.09
C PHE A 137 -1.94 65.06 -11.71
N HIS A 138 -2.91 65.86 -11.24
CA HIS A 138 -3.55 65.63 -9.93
C HIS A 138 -4.33 64.30 -9.86
N PHE A 139 -4.76 63.76 -11.00
CA PHE A 139 -5.42 62.45 -11.06
C PHE A 139 -4.53 61.30 -10.56
N LEU A 140 -3.20 61.42 -10.64
CA LEU A 140 -2.24 60.39 -10.19
C LEU A 140 -2.23 60.20 -8.66
N THR A 141 -2.85 61.13 -7.93
CA THR A 141 -2.92 61.10 -6.46
C THR A 141 -4.15 60.37 -5.92
N LEU A 142 -5.08 59.96 -6.79
CA LEU A 142 -6.26 59.21 -6.38
C LEU A 142 -5.91 57.79 -5.92
N PRO A 143 -6.34 57.37 -4.72
CA PRO A 143 -6.26 55.97 -4.35
C PRO A 143 -7.31 55.18 -5.16
N PHE A 144 -6.85 54.41 -6.14
CA PHE A 144 -7.68 53.41 -6.83
C PHE A 144 -8.17 52.38 -5.79
N SER A 145 -9.46 52.41 -5.45
CA SER A 145 -10.06 51.44 -4.52
C SER A 145 -11.22 50.66 -5.13
N TYR A 146 -11.21 49.35 -4.85
CA TYR A 146 -12.12 48.38 -5.46
C TYR A 146 -13.42 48.18 -4.67
N SER A 147 -13.51 48.63 -3.41
CA SER A 147 -14.71 48.46 -2.58
C SER A 147 -15.70 49.64 -2.75
N VAL A 148 -17.01 49.35 -2.77
CA VAL A 148 -18.07 50.38 -2.90
C VAL A 148 -17.98 51.41 -1.75
N LYS A 149 -17.60 50.96 -0.56
CA LYS A 149 -17.50 51.78 0.65
C LYS A 149 -16.31 52.76 0.58
N ASP A 150 -15.18 52.32 0.04
CA ASP A 150 -13.98 53.16 -0.14
C ASP A 150 -14.11 54.11 -1.34
N ARG A 151 -14.85 53.73 -2.39
CA ARG A 151 -15.16 54.63 -3.51
C ARG A 151 -15.96 55.86 -3.07
N ILE A 152 -16.91 55.69 -2.16
CA ILE A 152 -17.68 56.81 -1.58
C ILE A 152 -16.75 57.78 -0.84
N TYR A 153 -15.82 57.25 -0.05
CA TYR A 153 -14.87 58.05 0.73
C TYR A 153 -13.88 58.81 -0.19
N ASN A 154 -13.41 58.17 -1.25
CA ASN A 154 -12.48 58.77 -2.21
C ASN A 154 -13.16 59.79 -3.14
N ALA A 155 -14.42 59.55 -3.53
CA ALA A 155 -15.24 60.51 -4.28
C ALA A 155 -15.58 61.76 -3.44
N LEU A 156 -15.74 61.62 -2.12
CA LEU A 156 -15.91 62.76 -1.22
C LEU A 156 -14.61 63.59 -1.08
N LEU A 157 -13.45 62.93 -1.07
CA LEU A 157 -12.14 63.60 -1.01
C LEU A 157 -11.77 64.32 -2.32
N SER A 158 -12.18 63.79 -3.48
CA SER A 158 -11.95 64.44 -4.78
C SER A 158 -12.82 65.69 -5.01
N LEU A 159 -13.81 65.95 -4.15
CA LEU A 159 -14.62 67.18 -4.16
C LEU A 159 -13.90 68.38 -3.53
N VAL A 160 -12.87 68.15 -2.70
CA VAL A 160 -12.18 69.22 -1.94
C VAL A 160 -11.54 70.30 -2.84
N PRO A 161 -10.87 69.96 -3.96
CA PRO A 161 -10.31 70.95 -4.89
C PRO A 161 -11.38 71.81 -5.60
N PHE A 162 -12.65 71.41 -5.61
CA PHE A 162 -13.73 72.11 -6.33
C PHE A 162 -14.37 73.24 -5.53
N MET A 163 -14.10 73.32 -4.22
CA MET A 163 -14.42 74.50 -3.42
C MET A 163 -13.74 75.77 -3.96
N TYR A 164 -12.66 75.62 -4.76
CA TYR A 164 -11.93 76.68 -5.43
C TYR A 164 -12.67 77.27 -6.66
N LEU A 165 -13.28 76.43 -7.50
CA LEU A 165 -13.97 76.84 -8.74
C LEU A 165 -15.29 77.62 -8.48
N LEU A 166 -15.81 77.54 -7.24
CA LEU A 166 -16.99 78.25 -6.74
C LEU A 166 -16.90 79.78 -6.87
N PHE A 167 -15.68 80.32 -6.95
CA PHE A 167 -15.44 81.77 -6.87
C PHE A 167 -14.95 82.43 -8.16
N SER A 168 -14.73 81.68 -9.25
CA SER A 168 -14.04 82.20 -10.45
C SER A 168 -14.83 82.16 -11.78
N LEU A 169 -15.93 81.40 -11.89
CA LEU A 169 -16.63 81.20 -13.17
C LEU A 169 -18.01 81.88 -13.25
N LYS A 170 -18.37 82.39 -14.45
CA LYS A 170 -19.72 82.88 -14.75
C LYS A 170 -20.73 81.72 -14.75
N LEU A 171 -21.87 81.90 -14.07
CA LEU A 171 -22.92 80.87 -13.86
C LEU A 171 -23.35 80.13 -15.15
N ILE A 172 -23.48 80.85 -16.26
CA ILE A 172 -23.91 80.26 -17.55
C ILE A 172 -22.90 79.25 -18.08
N ILE A 173 -21.61 79.59 -17.99
CA ILE A 173 -20.51 78.72 -18.42
C ILE A 173 -20.46 77.47 -17.53
N PHE A 174 -20.73 77.65 -16.24
CA PHE A 174 -20.78 76.58 -15.26
C PHE A 174 -21.95 75.59 -15.51
N ILE A 175 -23.15 76.08 -15.84
CA ILE A 175 -24.31 75.21 -16.14
C ILE A 175 -24.06 74.39 -17.42
N ILE A 176 -23.55 75.02 -18.48
CA ILE A 176 -23.23 74.33 -19.75
C ILE A 176 -22.18 73.24 -19.51
N PHE A 177 -21.20 73.53 -18.68
CA PHE A 177 -20.16 72.60 -18.27
C PHE A 177 -20.71 71.39 -17.50
N ILE A 178 -21.57 71.60 -16.49
CA ILE A 178 -22.22 70.49 -15.75
C ILE A 178 -23.03 69.61 -16.69
N ILE A 179 -23.85 70.21 -17.55
CA ILE A 179 -24.71 69.47 -18.49
C ILE A 179 -23.85 68.64 -19.45
N SER A 180 -22.73 69.19 -19.91
CA SER A 180 -21.82 68.51 -20.84
C SER A 180 -21.07 67.34 -20.17
N ILE A 181 -20.67 67.48 -18.90
CA ILE A 181 -20.13 66.36 -18.10
C ILE A 181 -21.18 65.28 -17.90
N PHE A 182 -22.41 65.65 -17.51
CA PHE A 182 -23.51 64.69 -17.35
C PHE A 182 -23.80 63.95 -18.66
N ALA A 183 -23.85 64.66 -19.78
CA ALA A 183 -24.05 64.07 -21.09
C ALA A 183 -22.92 63.08 -21.42
N SER A 184 -21.66 63.44 -21.18
CA SER A 184 -20.53 62.52 -21.39
C SER A 184 -20.65 61.25 -20.55
N ILE A 185 -20.91 61.39 -19.25
CA ILE A 185 -21.03 60.26 -18.31
C ILE A 185 -22.15 59.30 -18.75
N ILE A 186 -23.30 59.85 -19.16
CA ILE A 186 -24.42 59.07 -19.67
C ILE A 186 -24.05 58.35 -20.98
N ILE A 187 -23.39 59.05 -21.91
CA ILE A 187 -22.97 58.50 -23.21
C ILE A 187 -21.95 57.37 -23.03
N PHE A 188 -20.96 57.53 -22.15
CA PHE A 188 -20.00 56.47 -21.82
C PHE A 188 -20.65 55.27 -21.15
N SER A 189 -21.65 55.49 -20.28
CA SER A 189 -22.39 54.40 -19.63
C SER A 189 -23.23 53.57 -20.61
N LEU A 190 -23.82 54.22 -21.63
CA LEU A 190 -24.73 53.61 -22.61
C LEU A 190 -24.01 52.86 -23.73
N LEU A 191 -22.92 53.40 -24.28
CA LEU A 191 -22.34 52.91 -25.53
C LEU A 191 -21.51 51.62 -25.41
N LYS A 192 -21.22 51.12 -24.20
CA LYS A 192 -20.40 49.91 -23.92
C LYS A 192 -19.02 49.87 -24.61
N SER A 193 -18.63 50.93 -25.30
CA SER A 193 -17.44 51.08 -26.13
C SER A 193 -16.51 52.09 -25.46
N TYR A 194 -15.32 51.61 -25.10
CA TYR A 194 -14.32 52.29 -24.27
C TYR A 194 -13.68 53.50 -24.95
N LEU A 195 -13.70 53.53 -26.30
CA LEU A 195 -13.24 54.62 -27.15
C LEU A 195 -14.42 55.27 -27.87
N SER A 196 -15.48 55.60 -27.12
CA SER A 196 -16.54 56.42 -27.67
C SER A 196 -16.02 57.84 -27.92
N LEU A 197 -15.54 58.10 -29.14
CA LEU A 197 -15.28 59.43 -29.68
C LEU A 197 -16.45 60.39 -29.37
N ILE A 198 -17.68 59.87 -29.37
CA ILE A 198 -18.91 60.61 -29.07
C ILE A 198 -18.98 61.00 -27.58
N GLY A 199 -18.51 60.16 -26.66
CA GLY A 199 -18.43 60.47 -25.23
C GLY A 199 -17.30 61.46 -24.90
N LEU A 200 -16.23 61.49 -25.69
CA LEU A 200 -15.12 62.43 -25.53
C LEU A 200 -15.48 63.86 -25.95
N VAL A 201 -16.40 64.03 -26.89
CA VAL A 201 -16.80 65.33 -27.42
C VAL A 201 -17.35 66.26 -26.33
N PRO A 202 -18.30 65.84 -25.46
CA PRO A 202 -18.76 66.71 -24.38
C PRO A 202 -17.68 67.01 -23.32
N ILE A 203 -16.72 66.11 -23.05
CA ILE A 203 -15.57 66.37 -22.16
C ILE A 203 -14.67 67.42 -22.77
N PHE A 204 -14.31 67.25 -24.04
CA PHE A 204 -13.47 68.18 -24.77
C PHE A 204 -14.10 69.57 -24.81
N ILE A 205 -15.40 69.66 -25.15
CA ILE A 205 -16.16 70.91 -25.16
C ILE A 205 -16.16 71.56 -23.77
N SER A 206 -16.40 70.76 -22.73
CA SER A 206 -16.41 71.22 -21.33
C SER A 206 -15.08 71.84 -20.91
N ILE A 207 -13.97 71.15 -21.19
CA ILE A 207 -12.63 71.59 -20.78
C ILE A 207 -12.16 72.74 -21.67
N TYR A 208 -12.49 72.74 -22.96
CA TYR A 208 -12.17 73.83 -23.88
C TYR A 208 -12.87 75.13 -23.47
N ILE A 209 -14.14 75.07 -23.09
CA ILE A 209 -14.91 76.24 -22.63
C ILE A 209 -14.32 76.86 -21.35
N ILE A 210 -13.76 76.05 -20.44
CA ILE A 210 -13.18 76.55 -19.18
C ILE A 210 -11.74 77.03 -19.36
N SER A 211 -10.89 76.22 -20.02
CA SER A 211 -9.46 76.51 -20.16
C SER A 211 -9.17 77.51 -21.28
N ASN A 212 -10.12 77.70 -22.21
CA ASN A 212 -9.96 78.42 -23.47
C ASN A 212 -8.72 77.98 -24.27
N ASN A 213 -8.25 76.74 -24.05
CA ASN A 213 -7.02 76.21 -24.61
C ASN A 213 -7.26 74.81 -25.19
N PHE A 214 -7.10 74.70 -26.52
CA PHE A 214 -7.33 73.48 -27.28
C PHE A 214 -6.43 72.32 -26.84
N ILE A 215 -5.14 72.59 -26.58
CA ILE A 215 -4.16 71.55 -26.24
C ILE A 215 -4.48 70.94 -24.87
N VAL A 216 -4.89 71.78 -23.92
CA VAL A 216 -5.29 71.34 -22.58
C VAL A 216 -6.57 70.49 -22.65
N ALA A 217 -7.55 70.91 -23.43
CA ALA A 217 -8.78 70.15 -23.64
C ALA A 217 -8.54 68.78 -24.31
N LEU A 218 -7.66 68.73 -25.31
CA LEU A 218 -7.33 67.50 -26.03
C LEU A 218 -6.56 66.51 -25.14
N SER A 219 -5.53 67.01 -24.44
CA SER A 219 -4.70 66.17 -23.56
C SER A 219 -5.50 65.62 -22.38
N ALA A 220 -6.33 66.45 -21.73
CA ALA A 220 -7.18 66.02 -20.62
C ALA A 220 -8.24 64.99 -21.05
N SER A 221 -8.88 65.19 -22.22
CA SER A 221 -9.85 64.23 -22.74
C SER A 221 -9.21 62.89 -23.13
N MET A 222 -8.02 62.88 -23.72
CA MET A 222 -7.26 61.65 -24.00
C MET A 222 -6.82 60.93 -22.72
N ILE A 223 -6.37 61.66 -21.69
CA ILE A 223 -5.99 61.09 -20.40
C ILE A 223 -7.22 60.45 -19.72
N ALA A 224 -8.37 61.12 -19.73
CA ALA A 224 -9.62 60.57 -19.20
C ALA A 224 -10.04 59.27 -19.92
N ALA A 225 -9.82 59.18 -21.24
CA ALA A 225 -10.06 57.97 -22.02
C ALA A 225 -9.16 56.81 -21.57
N LEU A 226 -7.85 57.05 -21.47
CA LEU A 226 -6.85 56.05 -21.07
C LEU A 226 -7.10 55.49 -19.66
N ILE A 227 -7.47 56.35 -18.71
CA ILE A 227 -7.75 55.95 -17.31
C ILE A 227 -9.00 55.04 -17.23
N GLY A 228 -9.96 55.23 -18.13
CA GLY A 228 -11.15 54.38 -18.21
C GLY A 228 -10.86 52.92 -18.57
N GLU A 229 -9.74 52.62 -19.24
CA GLU A 229 -9.39 51.27 -19.73
C GLU A 229 -8.55 50.43 -18.75
N VAL A 230 -7.77 51.06 -17.87
CA VAL A 230 -6.81 50.38 -16.97
C VAL A 230 -7.45 49.34 -16.03
N PRO A 231 -8.63 49.57 -15.42
CA PRO A 231 -9.20 48.64 -14.45
C PRO A 231 -9.60 47.28 -15.05
N ASP A 232 -10.18 47.24 -16.24
CA ASP A 232 -10.67 45.99 -16.85
C ASP A 232 -9.53 45.16 -17.44
N ALA A 233 -8.51 45.79 -18.04
CA ALA A 233 -7.31 45.08 -18.48
C ALA A 233 -6.60 44.39 -17.30
N TYR A 234 -6.54 45.07 -16.15
CA TYR A 234 -5.97 44.53 -14.93
C TYR A 234 -6.83 43.42 -14.29
N VAL A 235 -8.16 43.57 -14.26
CA VAL A 235 -9.08 42.54 -13.75
C VAL A 235 -9.05 41.29 -14.62
N ASN A 236 -9.09 41.45 -15.95
CA ASN A 236 -8.99 40.33 -16.89
C ASN A 236 -7.64 39.62 -16.75
N TYR A 237 -6.55 40.36 -16.55
CA TYR A 237 -5.22 39.80 -16.29
C TYR A 237 -5.19 39.00 -14.97
N ILE A 238 -5.68 39.55 -13.85
CA ILE A 238 -5.73 38.83 -12.56
C ILE A 238 -6.59 37.57 -12.65
N GLN A 239 -7.76 37.66 -13.29
CA GLN A 239 -8.65 36.51 -13.46
C GLN A 239 -8.05 35.42 -14.37
N ARG A 240 -7.18 35.79 -15.31
CA ARG A 240 -6.43 34.85 -16.14
C ARG A 240 -5.34 34.16 -15.33
N VAL A 241 -4.50 34.92 -14.62
CA VAL A 241 -3.44 34.39 -13.75
C VAL A 241 -3.98 33.43 -12.69
N LYS A 242 -5.11 33.76 -12.03
CA LYS A 242 -5.75 32.86 -11.06
C LYS A 242 -6.25 31.55 -11.69
N ARG A 243 -6.81 31.61 -12.90
CA ARG A 243 -7.27 30.43 -13.63
C ARG A 243 -6.12 29.54 -14.05
N ASP A 244 -5.03 30.12 -14.53
CA ASP A 244 -3.83 29.38 -14.95
C ASP A 244 -3.17 28.67 -13.74
N GLN A 245 -3.11 29.34 -12.58
CA GLN A 245 -2.65 28.72 -11.33
C GLN A 245 -3.54 27.55 -10.86
N GLU A 246 -4.86 27.69 -10.98
CA GLU A 246 -5.80 26.62 -10.63
C GLU A 246 -5.70 25.42 -11.60
N LEU A 247 -5.48 25.70 -12.89
CA LEU A 247 -5.25 24.71 -13.94
C LEU A 247 -3.98 23.89 -13.62
N ASP A 248 -2.85 24.55 -13.40
CA ASP A 248 -1.56 23.90 -13.10
C ASP A 248 -1.64 23.05 -11.83
N LYS A 249 -2.31 23.55 -10.79
CA LYS A 249 -2.51 22.81 -9.54
C LYS A 249 -3.30 21.52 -9.78
N LYS A 250 -4.43 21.58 -10.49
CA LYS A 250 -5.25 20.38 -10.80
C LYS A 250 -4.51 19.41 -11.73
N LYS A 251 -3.78 19.94 -12.71
CA LYS A 251 -2.95 19.13 -13.62
C LYS A 251 -1.90 18.34 -12.84
N THR A 252 -1.23 18.98 -11.88
CA THR A 252 -0.25 18.32 -11.02
C THR A 252 -0.89 17.23 -10.15
N GLU A 253 -2.05 17.51 -9.54
CA GLU A 253 -2.78 16.56 -8.69
C GLU A 253 -3.20 15.29 -9.46
N ILE A 254 -3.78 15.46 -10.66
CA ILE A 254 -4.18 14.31 -11.49
C ILE A 254 -2.95 13.56 -12.01
N ASN A 255 -1.88 14.27 -12.40
CA ASN A 255 -0.66 13.63 -12.87
C ASN A 255 -0.03 12.72 -11.79
N GLU A 256 -0.04 13.17 -10.53
CA GLU A 256 0.43 12.36 -9.40
C GLU A 256 -0.43 11.10 -9.22
N LYS A 257 -1.75 11.22 -9.33
CA LYS A 257 -2.69 10.08 -9.29
C LYS A 257 -2.44 9.06 -10.41
N ILE A 258 -2.26 9.54 -11.65
CA ILE A 258 -1.97 8.69 -12.82
C ILE A 258 -0.61 7.98 -12.64
N THR A 259 0.41 8.71 -12.20
CA THR A 259 1.76 8.15 -11.99
C THR A 259 1.75 7.06 -10.92
N ASN A 260 1.02 7.27 -9.82
CA ASN A 260 0.87 6.26 -8.76
C ASN A 260 0.15 5.00 -9.25
N MET A 261 -0.86 5.15 -10.11
CA MET A 261 -1.56 4.02 -10.73
C MET A 261 -0.63 3.21 -11.64
N LEU A 262 0.16 3.86 -12.50
CA LEU A 262 1.17 3.19 -13.32
C LEU A 262 2.23 2.46 -12.49
N ALA A 263 2.70 3.09 -11.42
CA ALA A 263 3.66 2.46 -10.51
C ALA A 263 3.08 1.18 -9.87
N THR A 264 1.80 1.23 -9.47
CA THR A 264 1.08 0.06 -8.92
C THR A 264 0.95 -1.05 -9.96
N ILE A 265 0.57 -0.70 -11.20
CA ILE A 265 0.46 -1.66 -12.32
C ILE A 265 1.81 -2.33 -12.60
N ASN A 266 2.87 -1.53 -12.78
CA ASN A 266 4.21 -2.04 -13.09
C ASN A 266 4.79 -2.89 -11.95
N ASN A 267 4.56 -2.52 -10.68
CA ASN A 267 5.00 -3.31 -9.54
C ASN A 267 4.32 -4.70 -9.56
N LEU A 268 3.03 -4.75 -9.87
CA LEU A 268 2.28 -6.00 -9.91
C LEU A 268 2.66 -6.87 -11.10
N GLU A 269 2.83 -6.29 -12.29
CA GLU A 269 3.28 -6.98 -13.51
C GLU A 269 4.64 -7.66 -13.30
N ASN A 270 5.58 -6.99 -12.62
CA ASN A 270 6.91 -7.55 -12.38
C ASN A 270 6.97 -8.63 -11.29
N LYS A 271 6.04 -8.59 -10.32
CA LYS A 271 6.06 -9.49 -9.16
C LYS A 271 5.18 -10.71 -9.34
N ILE A 272 4.07 -10.58 -10.07
CA ILE A 272 3.11 -11.67 -10.26
C ILE A 272 3.47 -12.40 -11.54
N SER A 273 3.96 -13.62 -11.38
CA SER A 273 4.29 -14.50 -12.51
C SER A 273 3.10 -15.37 -12.96
N ASN A 274 1.91 -15.16 -12.37
CA ASN A 274 0.73 -15.94 -12.67
C ASN A 274 0.17 -15.57 -14.07
N PRO A 275 0.09 -16.50 -15.04
CA PRO A 275 -0.39 -16.21 -16.39
C PRO A 275 -1.88 -15.82 -16.44
N ARG A 276 -2.63 -16.06 -15.37
CA ARG A 276 -4.02 -15.59 -15.22
C ARG A 276 -4.09 -14.10 -14.88
N PHE A 277 -2.98 -13.50 -14.44
CA PHE A 277 -2.88 -12.09 -14.13
C PHE A 277 -2.49 -11.29 -15.38
N GLN A 278 -3.49 -10.69 -16.04
CA GLN A 278 -3.32 -9.90 -17.26
C GLN A 278 -3.68 -8.43 -17.00
N ILE A 279 -2.70 -7.64 -16.58
CA ILE A 279 -2.87 -6.22 -16.24
C ILE A 279 -2.46 -5.26 -17.37
N ASP A 280 -1.72 -5.76 -18.37
CA ASP A 280 -1.10 -4.96 -19.44
C ASP A 280 -2.08 -4.07 -20.19
N LYS A 281 -3.33 -4.54 -20.40
CA LYS A 281 -4.38 -3.75 -21.06
C LYS A 281 -4.70 -2.44 -20.35
N TYR A 282 -4.49 -2.35 -19.02
CA TYR A 282 -4.72 -1.14 -18.25
C TYR A 282 -3.52 -0.20 -18.31
N LYS A 283 -2.30 -0.72 -18.48
CA LYS A 283 -1.07 0.09 -18.62
C LYS A 283 -1.15 1.03 -19.82
N ASP A 284 -1.63 0.53 -20.95
CA ASP A 284 -1.83 1.32 -22.17
C ASP A 284 -2.90 2.41 -21.97
N SER A 285 -4.02 2.06 -21.32
CA SER A 285 -5.10 3.00 -21.03
C SER A 285 -4.65 4.13 -20.09
N VAL A 286 -3.89 3.80 -19.04
CA VAL A 286 -3.38 4.79 -18.08
C VAL A 286 -2.29 5.65 -18.70
N SER A 287 -1.44 5.09 -19.57
CA SER A 287 -0.40 5.86 -20.27
C SER A 287 -1.01 6.92 -21.21
N LYS A 288 -2.13 6.60 -21.88
CA LYS A 288 -2.87 7.57 -22.71
C LYS A 288 -3.41 8.76 -21.92
N LEU A 289 -3.76 8.58 -20.64
CA LEU A 289 -4.22 9.68 -19.79
C LEU A 289 -3.12 10.73 -19.58
N ILE A 290 -1.83 10.32 -19.53
CA ILE A 290 -0.71 11.26 -19.43
C ILE A 290 -0.67 12.14 -20.67
N ASP A 291 -0.71 11.53 -21.86
CA ASP A 291 -0.68 12.27 -23.13
C ASP A 291 -1.88 13.21 -23.30
N GLN A 292 -3.06 12.80 -22.82
CA GLN A 292 -4.27 13.64 -22.83
C GLN A 292 -4.14 14.80 -21.83
N LEU A 293 -3.65 14.53 -20.62
CA LEU A 293 -3.44 15.54 -19.59
C LEU A 293 -2.43 16.60 -20.03
N GLU A 294 -1.33 16.19 -20.67
CA GLU A 294 -0.31 17.10 -21.22
C GLU A 294 -0.92 18.10 -22.21
N LYS A 295 -1.84 17.65 -23.06
CA LYS A 295 -2.53 18.45 -24.09
C LYS A 295 -3.69 19.31 -23.56
N CYS A 296 -4.07 19.19 -22.29
CA CYS A 296 -5.17 19.98 -21.72
C CYS A 296 -4.76 21.43 -21.41
N ASP A 297 -5.45 22.37 -22.07
CA ASP A 297 -5.30 23.84 -21.88
C ASP A 297 -6.46 24.47 -21.07
N LYS A 298 -7.46 23.67 -20.69
CA LYS A 298 -8.69 24.14 -20.03
C LYS A 298 -9.10 23.22 -18.88
N ILE A 299 -9.76 23.79 -17.86
CA ILE A 299 -10.23 23.06 -16.68
C ILE A 299 -11.23 21.95 -17.04
N ASP A 300 -12.08 22.17 -18.05
CA ASP A 300 -13.06 21.16 -18.48
C ASP A 300 -12.38 19.90 -19.05
N CYS A 301 -11.27 20.06 -19.80
CA CYS A 301 -10.46 18.95 -20.29
C CYS A 301 -9.83 18.15 -19.13
N ILE A 302 -9.31 18.83 -18.12
CA ILE A 302 -8.78 18.17 -16.91
C ILE A 302 -9.88 17.38 -16.18
N LYS A 303 -11.11 17.90 -16.17
CA LYS A 303 -12.26 17.22 -15.58
C LYS A 303 -12.60 15.93 -16.34
N GLU A 304 -12.61 15.98 -17.68
CA GLU A 304 -12.80 14.79 -18.52
C GLU A 304 -11.72 13.72 -18.27
N VAL A 305 -10.44 14.12 -18.19
CA VAL A 305 -9.34 13.20 -17.83
C VAL A 305 -9.52 12.63 -16.43
N SER A 306 -10.01 13.42 -15.47
CA SER A 306 -10.33 12.93 -14.12
C SER A 306 -11.45 11.88 -14.13
N GLU A 307 -12.51 12.11 -14.89
CA GLU A 307 -13.63 11.16 -15.02
C GLU A 307 -13.20 9.86 -15.71
N GLU A 308 -12.30 9.94 -16.69
CA GLU A 308 -11.71 8.77 -17.35
C GLU A 308 -10.75 8.01 -16.40
N TYR A 309 -9.96 8.73 -15.60
CA TYR A 309 -9.14 8.15 -14.54
C TYR A 309 -9.98 7.37 -13.52
N ASP A 310 -11.04 7.99 -12.98
CA ASP A 310 -11.91 7.37 -11.97
C ASP A 310 -12.57 6.08 -12.52
N LYS A 311 -12.92 6.09 -13.81
CA LYS A 311 -13.45 4.90 -14.50
C LYS A 311 -12.40 3.79 -14.60
N ILE A 312 -11.17 4.12 -15.01
CA ILE A 312 -10.08 3.14 -15.10
C ILE A 312 -9.73 2.60 -13.71
N GLU A 313 -9.69 3.44 -12.69
CA GLU A 313 -9.48 3.03 -11.30
C GLU A 313 -10.55 2.02 -10.85
N SER A 314 -11.83 2.31 -11.10
CA SER A 314 -12.94 1.41 -10.78
C SER A 314 -12.82 0.07 -11.51
N ASP A 315 -12.51 0.08 -12.80
CA ASP A 315 -12.35 -1.13 -13.60
C ASP A 315 -11.14 -1.97 -13.14
N LEU A 316 -10.04 -1.32 -12.74
CA LEU A 316 -8.85 -1.95 -12.20
C LEU A 316 -9.11 -2.58 -10.82
N LEU A 317 -9.82 -1.87 -9.94
CA LEU A 317 -10.26 -2.38 -8.64
C LEU A 317 -11.20 -3.58 -8.78
N SER A 318 -12.14 -3.53 -9.72
CA SER A 318 -13.01 -4.68 -10.00
C SER A 318 -12.21 -5.87 -10.51
N TYR A 319 -11.23 -5.63 -11.38
CA TYR A 319 -10.35 -6.68 -11.88
C TYR A 319 -9.54 -7.34 -10.75
N PHE A 320 -8.93 -6.55 -9.86
CA PHE A 320 -8.19 -7.08 -8.72
C PHE A 320 -9.07 -7.86 -7.76
N ASN A 321 -10.25 -7.35 -7.43
CA ASN A 321 -11.20 -8.08 -6.58
C ASN A 321 -11.61 -9.40 -7.22
N ASN A 322 -11.91 -9.43 -8.52
CA ASN A 322 -12.26 -10.66 -9.21
C ASN A 322 -11.11 -11.66 -9.24
N TYR A 323 -9.88 -11.21 -9.51
CA TYR A 323 -8.69 -12.05 -9.48
C TYR A 323 -8.49 -12.67 -8.10
N VAL A 324 -8.40 -11.83 -7.07
CA VAL A 324 -8.19 -12.24 -5.67
C VAL A 324 -9.30 -13.18 -5.21
N PHE A 325 -10.55 -12.87 -5.50
CA PHE A 325 -11.69 -13.72 -5.14
C PHE A 325 -11.61 -15.08 -5.83
N THR A 326 -11.36 -15.10 -7.14
CA THR A 326 -11.27 -16.34 -7.92
C THR A 326 -10.18 -17.26 -7.39
N ILE A 327 -8.98 -16.71 -7.14
CA ILE A 327 -7.87 -17.50 -6.59
C ILE A 327 -8.18 -17.95 -5.16
N SER A 328 -8.69 -17.06 -4.30
CA SER A 328 -9.01 -17.40 -2.90
C SER A 328 -10.08 -18.48 -2.80
N VAL A 329 -11.15 -18.40 -3.61
CA VAL A 329 -12.19 -19.44 -3.65
C VAL A 329 -11.62 -20.75 -4.17
N SER A 330 -10.87 -20.72 -5.28
CA SER A 330 -10.23 -21.92 -5.82
C SER A 330 -9.28 -22.57 -4.82
N LEU A 331 -8.49 -21.79 -4.08
CA LEU A 331 -7.60 -22.29 -3.04
C LEU A 331 -8.37 -22.88 -1.87
N LYS A 332 -9.48 -22.26 -1.47
CA LYS A 332 -10.34 -22.79 -0.40
C LYS A 332 -10.92 -24.15 -0.79
N ASP A 333 -11.42 -24.29 -2.02
CA ASP A 333 -11.96 -25.56 -2.52
C ASP A 333 -10.87 -26.64 -2.56
N ARG A 334 -9.68 -26.30 -3.08
CA ARG A 334 -8.51 -27.20 -3.08
C ARG A 334 -8.07 -27.58 -1.68
N ALA A 335 -8.11 -26.65 -0.73
CA ALA A 335 -7.79 -26.88 0.67
C ALA A 335 -8.78 -27.85 1.32
N GLU A 336 -10.06 -27.75 1.00
CA GLU A 336 -11.08 -28.70 1.46
C GLU A 336 -10.84 -30.10 0.90
N ILE A 337 -10.54 -30.22 -0.40
CA ILE A 337 -10.16 -31.49 -1.03
C ILE A 337 -8.94 -32.09 -0.31
N ALA A 338 -7.90 -31.29 -0.09
CA ALA A 338 -6.67 -31.73 0.57
C ALA A 338 -6.93 -32.18 2.03
N LYS A 339 -7.80 -31.48 2.78
CA LYS A 339 -8.22 -31.87 4.13
C LYS A 339 -8.97 -33.20 4.12
N ASN A 340 -9.90 -33.38 3.18
CA ASN A 340 -10.69 -34.61 3.05
C ASN A 340 -9.82 -35.83 2.68
N ILE A 341 -8.75 -35.61 1.91
CA ILE A 341 -7.74 -36.64 1.61
C ILE A 341 -6.90 -36.99 2.86
N GLY A 342 -6.69 -36.03 3.76
CA GLY A 342 -5.96 -36.21 5.01
C GLY A 342 -4.63 -35.46 5.11
N ILE A 343 -4.39 -34.46 4.25
CA ILE A 343 -3.21 -33.60 4.30
C ILE A 343 -3.38 -32.59 5.44
N LYS A 344 -2.49 -32.61 6.45
CA LYS A 344 -2.68 -31.87 7.71
C LYS A 344 -2.13 -30.44 7.71
N ASN A 345 -1.11 -30.16 6.89
CA ASN A 345 -0.39 -28.87 6.89
C ASN A 345 -0.87 -27.92 5.78
N ILE A 346 -2.18 -27.69 5.73
CA ILE A 346 -2.79 -26.80 4.73
C ILE A 346 -2.98 -25.42 5.33
N VAL A 347 -2.51 -24.39 4.61
CA VAL A 347 -2.65 -22.99 5.00
C VAL A 347 -4.14 -22.61 5.01
N GLU A 348 -4.58 -21.86 6.03
CA GLU A 348 -5.92 -21.27 6.03
C GLU A 348 -6.04 -20.22 4.92
N VAL A 349 -7.11 -20.34 4.13
CA VAL A 349 -7.36 -19.47 2.99
C VAL A 349 -8.40 -18.42 3.40
N GLU A 350 -7.92 -17.20 3.65
CA GLU A 350 -8.80 -16.04 3.83
C GLU A 350 -9.32 -15.55 2.46
N ILE A 351 -10.57 -15.10 2.42
CA ILE A 351 -11.11 -14.40 1.25
C ILE A 351 -10.80 -12.93 1.41
N TYR A 352 -9.85 -12.43 0.62
CA TYR A 352 -9.45 -11.04 0.66
C TYR A 352 -10.36 -10.15 -0.20
N LYS A 353 -10.42 -8.87 0.17
CA LYS A 353 -11.08 -7.82 -0.60
C LYS A 353 -10.13 -6.66 -0.79
N VAL A 354 -10.00 -6.19 -2.04
CA VAL A 354 -9.20 -5.03 -2.40
C VAL A 354 -10.10 -3.80 -2.38
N SER A 355 -9.88 -2.90 -1.42
CA SER A 355 -10.73 -1.70 -1.26
C SER A 355 -10.13 -0.47 -1.96
N THR A 356 -8.81 -0.43 -2.11
CA THR A 356 -8.08 0.68 -2.74
C THR A 356 -6.91 0.16 -3.58
N LEU A 357 -6.47 0.95 -4.58
CA LEU A 357 -5.32 0.57 -5.42
C LEU A 357 -4.02 0.45 -4.62
N LYS A 358 -3.88 1.24 -3.57
CA LYS A 358 -2.72 1.21 -2.67
C LYS A 358 -2.58 -0.14 -1.96
N GLU A 359 -3.69 -0.77 -1.61
CA GLU A 359 -3.72 -2.09 -0.96
C GLU A 359 -3.63 -3.24 -1.96
N ALA A 360 -3.99 -3.00 -3.23
CA ALA A 360 -4.04 -4.02 -4.27
C ALA A 360 -2.71 -4.78 -4.39
N SER A 361 -1.57 -4.07 -4.41
CA SER A 361 -0.28 -4.75 -4.53
C SER A 361 -0.03 -5.74 -3.40
N SER A 362 -0.23 -5.31 -2.15
CA SER A 362 0.01 -6.18 -1.00
C SER A 362 -0.93 -7.37 -0.96
N ILE A 363 -2.21 -7.18 -1.30
CA ILE A 363 -3.21 -8.25 -1.22
C ILE A 363 -2.99 -9.27 -2.33
N VAL A 364 -2.76 -8.82 -3.57
CA VAL A 364 -2.54 -9.73 -4.69
C VAL A 364 -1.23 -10.51 -4.48
N GLU A 365 -0.15 -9.84 -4.05
CA GLU A 365 1.11 -10.51 -3.69
C GLU A 365 0.90 -11.56 -2.57
N LYS A 366 0.11 -11.24 -1.54
CA LYS A 366 -0.20 -12.19 -0.45
C LYS A 366 -0.96 -13.42 -0.96
N VAL A 367 -1.94 -13.24 -1.84
CA VAL A 367 -2.74 -14.34 -2.41
C VAL A 367 -1.88 -15.27 -3.25
N ASP A 368 -1.03 -14.72 -4.12
CA ASP A 368 -0.10 -15.50 -4.95
C ASP A 368 0.90 -16.29 -4.07
N GLN A 369 1.45 -15.67 -3.02
CA GLN A 369 2.33 -16.35 -2.06
C GLN A 369 1.63 -17.51 -1.34
N VAL A 370 0.36 -17.33 -0.96
CA VAL A 370 -0.43 -18.42 -0.35
C VAL A 370 -0.65 -19.55 -1.35
N GLU A 371 -0.93 -19.25 -2.64
CA GLU A 371 -1.05 -20.27 -3.69
C GLU A 371 0.26 -21.04 -3.89
N GLU A 372 1.40 -20.34 -3.90
CA GLU A 372 2.71 -20.96 -4.08
C GLU A 372 3.07 -21.88 -2.91
N VAL A 373 2.89 -21.42 -1.67
CA VAL A 373 3.14 -22.23 -0.46
C VAL A 373 2.19 -23.44 -0.42
N PHE A 374 0.91 -23.24 -0.76
CA PHE A 374 -0.05 -24.33 -0.85
C PHE A 374 0.41 -25.39 -1.84
N THR A 375 0.78 -24.97 -3.05
CA THR A 375 1.25 -25.86 -4.13
C THR A 375 2.52 -26.60 -3.74
N ARG A 376 3.46 -25.93 -3.07
CA ARG A 376 4.68 -26.58 -2.58
C ARG A 376 4.39 -27.65 -1.52
N ASN A 377 3.50 -27.36 -0.57
CA ASN A 377 3.17 -28.29 0.51
C ASN A 377 2.54 -29.57 -0.02
N ILE A 378 1.58 -29.47 -0.95
CA ILE A 378 0.96 -30.65 -1.55
C ILE A 378 1.93 -31.42 -2.47
N SER A 379 2.87 -30.75 -3.14
CA SER A 379 3.91 -31.43 -3.95
C SER A 379 4.85 -32.25 -3.08
N ASN A 380 5.22 -31.70 -1.91
CA ASN A 380 6.00 -32.45 -0.92
C ASN A 380 5.22 -33.67 -0.42
N GLU A 381 3.93 -33.49 -0.12
CA GLU A 381 3.07 -34.60 0.32
C GLU A 381 2.94 -35.68 -0.76
N TYR A 382 2.80 -35.29 -2.03
CA TYR A 382 2.80 -36.21 -3.16
C TYR A 382 4.08 -37.04 -3.24
N LYS A 383 5.24 -36.39 -3.08
CA LYS A 383 6.54 -37.07 -3.03
C LYS A 383 6.63 -38.04 -1.86
N THR A 384 6.21 -37.61 -0.66
CA THR A 384 6.19 -38.47 0.53
C THR A 384 5.29 -39.69 0.33
N LEU A 385 4.11 -39.52 -0.26
CA LEU A 385 3.22 -40.64 -0.57
C LEU A 385 3.87 -41.65 -1.51
N ILE A 386 4.55 -41.19 -2.57
CA ILE A 386 5.29 -42.08 -3.49
C ILE A 386 6.36 -42.86 -2.72
N ASP A 387 7.19 -42.19 -1.93
CA ASP A 387 8.27 -42.81 -1.18
C ASP A 387 7.73 -43.87 -0.20
N VAL A 388 6.63 -43.56 0.50
CA VAL A 388 5.95 -44.48 1.42
C VAL A 388 5.43 -45.70 0.66
N LEU A 389 4.71 -45.52 -0.44
CA LEU A 389 4.16 -46.63 -1.23
C LEU A 389 5.26 -47.49 -1.86
N LYS A 390 6.34 -46.87 -2.34
CA LYS A 390 7.51 -47.59 -2.86
C LYS A 390 8.13 -48.46 -1.77
N SER A 391 8.28 -47.93 -0.56
CA SER A 391 8.86 -48.67 0.57
C SER A 391 7.99 -49.85 1.03
N ALA A 392 6.66 -49.70 1.01
CA ALA A 392 5.73 -50.70 1.56
C ALA A 392 5.36 -51.81 0.56
N ILE A 393 4.98 -51.42 -0.65
CA ILE A 393 4.39 -52.29 -1.68
C ILE A 393 5.23 -52.37 -2.96
N GLY A 394 6.33 -51.60 -3.07
CA GLY A 394 7.17 -51.59 -4.27
C GLY A 394 6.52 -50.86 -5.44
N CYS A 395 5.72 -49.83 -5.15
CA CYS A 395 5.13 -49.02 -6.20
C CYS A 395 6.23 -48.38 -7.08
N ASN A 396 6.19 -48.62 -8.39
CA ASN A 396 7.14 -48.09 -9.37
C ASN A 396 6.70 -46.74 -9.96
N GLU A 397 5.79 -46.03 -9.30
CA GLU A 397 5.36 -44.72 -9.76
C GLU A 397 6.47 -43.69 -9.54
N GLU A 398 6.86 -43.00 -10.61
CA GLU A 398 7.83 -41.93 -10.56
C GLU A 398 7.15 -40.60 -10.24
N TYR A 399 7.83 -39.78 -9.44
CA TYR A 399 7.39 -38.42 -9.16
C TYR A 399 7.37 -37.61 -10.45
N LYS A 400 6.23 -36.97 -10.74
CA LYS A 400 6.06 -36.02 -11.82
C LYS A 400 5.92 -34.62 -11.25
N GLU A 401 6.73 -33.69 -11.73
CA GLU A 401 6.61 -32.30 -11.34
C GLU A 401 5.37 -31.68 -11.98
N TYR A 402 4.48 -31.17 -11.14
CA TYR A 402 3.27 -30.49 -11.57
C TYR A 402 3.27 -29.08 -11.00
N VAL A 403 2.84 -28.13 -11.83
CA VAL A 403 2.69 -26.72 -11.42
C VAL A 403 1.28 -26.45 -10.88
N ASP A 404 0.28 -27.24 -11.32
CA ASP A 404 -1.12 -27.07 -10.89
C ASP A 404 -1.44 -27.91 -9.65
N SER A 405 -1.80 -27.23 -8.58
CA SER A 405 -2.16 -27.86 -7.31
C SER A 405 -3.37 -28.78 -7.37
N LEU A 406 -4.37 -28.47 -8.20
CA LEU A 406 -5.53 -29.36 -8.35
C LEU A 406 -5.13 -30.68 -8.99
N LYS A 407 -4.21 -30.63 -9.97
CA LYS A 407 -3.71 -31.83 -10.65
C LYS A 407 -2.90 -32.71 -9.70
N ILE A 408 -2.09 -32.09 -8.82
CA ILE A 408 -1.36 -32.82 -7.78
C ILE A 408 -2.34 -33.53 -6.84
N LEU A 409 -3.36 -32.81 -6.34
CA LEU A 409 -4.36 -33.39 -5.44
C LEU A 409 -5.14 -34.55 -6.08
N ASN A 410 -5.54 -34.42 -7.34
CA ASN A 410 -6.20 -35.50 -8.06
C ASN A 410 -5.28 -36.72 -8.22
N THR A 411 -3.99 -36.49 -8.52
CA THR A 411 -3.00 -37.58 -8.63
C THR A 411 -2.83 -38.30 -7.29
N ILE A 412 -2.68 -37.54 -6.18
CA ILE A 412 -2.62 -38.09 -4.82
C ILE A 412 -3.87 -38.94 -4.55
N LYS A 413 -5.06 -38.42 -4.87
CA LYS A 413 -6.32 -39.12 -4.66
C LYS A 413 -6.40 -40.43 -5.44
N GLU A 414 -6.05 -40.42 -6.72
CA GLU A 414 -6.02 -41.63 -7.56
C GLU A 414 -5.04 -42.69 -7.01
N MET A 415 -3.86 -42.26 -6.54
CA MET A 415 -2.91 -43.16 -5.88
C MET A 415 -3.49 -43.76 -4.61
N ILE A 416 -4.19 -42.97 -3.80
CA ILE A 416 -4.81 -43.46 -2.57
C ILE A 416 -5.89 -44.49 -2.90
N GLU A 417 -6.84 -44.17 -3.79
CA GLU A 417 -7.94 -45.07 -4.17
C GLU A 417 -7.43 -46.41 -4.70
N LYS A 418 -6.30 -46.40 -5.42
CA LYS A 418 -5.65 -47.60 -5.93
C LYS A 418 -4.94 -48.41 -4.84
N ASN A 419 -4.26 -47.77 -3.90
CA ASN A 419 -3.30 -48.44 -3.01
C ASN A 419 -3.81 -48.64 -1.58
N GLU A 420 -4.80 -47.89 -1.11
CA GLU A 420 -5.41 -48.07 0.22
C GLU A 420 -5.92 -49.52 0.43
N PRO A 421 -6.69 -50.14 -0.49
CA PRO A 421 -7.14 -51.52 -0.31
C PRO A 421 -5.99 -52.53 -0.24
N VAL A 422 -4.91 -52.28 -0.99
CA VAL A 422 -3.71 -53.14 -0.99
C VAL A 422 -2.98 -53.06 0.35
N ILE A 423 -2.89 -51.85 0.92
CA ILE A 423 -2.32 -51.63 2.25
C ILE A 423 -3.20 -52.28 3.32
N GLU A 424 -4.52 -52.15 3.25
CA GLU A 424 -5.45 -52.82 4.17
C GLU A 424 -5.32 -54.34 4.16
N GLU A 425 -5.28 -54.94 2.97
CA GLU A 425 -5.08 -56.38 2.82
C GLU A 425 -3.73 -56.81 3.39
N CYS A 426 -2.67 -56.07 3.09
CA CYS A 426 -1.34 -56.32 3.61
C CYS A 426 -1.30 -56.21 5.15
N VAL A 427 -1.92 -55.20 5.75
CA VAL A 427 -2.07 -55.05 7.21
C VAL A 427 -2.80 -56.26 7.80
N SER A 428 -3.90 -56.70 7.18
CA SER A 428 -4.67 -57.88 7.60
C SER A 428 -3.85 -59.16 7.55
N ASN A 429 -3.07 -59.35 6.48
CA ASN A 429 -2.18 -60.49 6.33
C ASN A 429 -1.03 -60.46 7.33
N ALA A 430 -0.39 -59.31 7.52
CA ALA A 430 0.68 -59.10 8.49
C ALA A 430 0.20 -59.45 9.90
N TYR A 431 -0.98 -58.97 10.27
CA TYR A 431 -1.58 -59.24 11.56
C TYR A 431 -1.93 -60.73 11.74
N SER A 432 -2.48 -61.40 10.72
CA SER A 432 -2.77 -62.83 10.76
C SER A 432 -1.52 -63.70 10.93
N ILE A 433 -0.39 -63.30 10.35
CA ILE A 433 0.90 -63.99 10.55
C ILE A 433 1.38 -63.73 11.99
N TYR A 434 1.33 -62.49 12.45
CA TYR A 434 1.73 -62.13 13.81
C TYR A 434 0.92 -62.87 14.89
N ASP A 435 -0.41 -62.96 14.75
CA ASP A 435 -1.28 -63.71 15.69
C ASP A 435 -0.86 -65.18 15.81
N SER A 436 -0.35 -65.77 14.73
CA SER A 436 0.16 -67.15 14.74
C SER A 436 1.47 -67.31 15.51
N LEU A 437 2.20 -66.21 15.68
CA LEU A 437 3.47 -66.13 16.42
C LEU A 437 3.27 -65.51 17.81
N GLN A 438 2.04 -65.23 18.25
CA GLN A 438 1.81 -64.50 19.49
C GLN A 438 2.39 -65.22 20.72
N SER A 439 2.35 -66.56 20.76
CA SER A 439 2.84 -67.35 21.90
C SER A 439 4.35 -67.26 22.15
N ILE A 440 5.13 -66.70 21.21
CA ILE A 440 6.59 -66.53 21.33
C ILE A 440 7.02 -65.06 21.51
N THR A 441 6.05 -64.15 21.62
CA THR A 441 6.25 -62.71 21.84
C THR A 441 5.91 -62.32 23.27
N ASN A 442 6.53 -61.25 23.78
CA ASN A 442 6.25 -60.78 25.14
C ASN A 442 4.99 -59.88 25.20
N ILE A 443 4.49 -59.62 26.41
CA ILE A 443 3.25 -58.85 26.62
C ILE A 443 3.37 -57.40 26.13
N GLU A 444 4.55 -56.79 26.23
CA GLU A 444 4.80 -55.41 25.79
C GLU A 444 4.70 -55.28 24.27
N GLU A 445 5.31 -56.21 23.53
CA GLU A 445 5.25 -56.31 22.07
C GLU A 445 3.81 -56.51 21.59
N GLN A 446 3.07 -57.42 22.23
CA GLN A 446 1.65 -57.66 21.92
C GLN A 446 0.80 -56.41 22.15
N THR A 447 1.05 -55.70 23.25
CA THR A 447 0.36 -54.44 23.55
C THR A 447 0.63 -53.40 22.48
N LYS A 448 1.90 -53.24 22.07
CA LYS A 448 2.29 -52.30 21.01
C LYS A 448 1.64 -52.63 19.65
N VAL A 449 1.61 -53.90 19.26
CA VAL A 449 0.94 -54.34 18.04
C VAL A 449 -0.57 -54.05 18.08
N ASN A 450 -1.22 -54.36 19.20
CA ASN A 450 -2.65 -54.10 19.37
C ASN A 450 -2.98 -52.60 19.34
N THR A 451 -2.13 -51.76 19.93
CA THR A 451 -2.26 -50.30 19.85
C THR A 451 -2.18 -49.81 18.41
N LEU A 452 -1.12 -50.17 17.67
CA LEU A 452 -0.95 -49.75 16.28
C LEU A 452 -2.08 -50.27 15.36
N ARG A 453 -2.55 -51.50 15.58
CA ARG A 453 -3.72 -52.05 14.89
C ARG A 453 -4.98 -51.25 15.18
N THR A 454 -5.20 -50.89 16.45
CA THR A 454 -6.35 -50.07 16.85
C THR A 454 -6.26 -48.69 16.20
N GLU A 455 -5.09 -48.04 16.23
CA GLU A 455 -4.83 -46.74 15.61
C GLU A 455 -5.07 -46.74 14.09
N PHE A 456 -4.79 -47.86 13.41
CA PHE A 456 -5.10 -48.07 12.01
C PHE A 456 -6.61 -48.25 11.78
N ASN A 457 -7.27 -49.10 12.57
CA ASN A 457 -8.69 -49.40 12.41
C ASN A 457 -9.62 -48.21 12.68
N ILE A 458 -9.23 -47.30 13.58
CA ILE A 458 -10.01 -46.08 13.88
C ILE A 458 -9.69 -44.92 12.92
N GLU A 459 -8.68 -45.05 12.07
CA GLU A 459 -8.31 -43.99 11.13
C GLU A 459 -9.32 -43.90 9.99
N THR A 460 -9.88 -42.72 9.81
CA THR A 460 -10.93 -42.47 8.80
C THR A 460 -10.40 -41.71 7.60
N LEU A 461 -9.26 -41.01 7.72
CA LEU A 461 -8.69 -40.24 6.62
C LEU A 461 -7.82 -41.12 5.72
N PRO A 462 -8.09 -41.19 4.40
CA PRO A 462 -7.44 -42.13 3.49
C PRO A 462 -5.91 -42.08 3.49
N LEU A 463 -5.32 -40.88 3.40
CA LEU A 463 -3.86 -40.72 3.39
C LEU A 463 -3.22 -41.14 4.72
N SER A 464 -3.84 -40.75 5.84
CA SER A 464 -3.38 -41.14 7.18
C SER A 464 -3.44 -42.65 7.37
N LYS A 465 -4.45 -43.30 6.78
CA LYS A 465 -4.61 -44.75 6.79
C LYS A 465 -3.47 -45.45 6.05
N ILE A 466 -3.07 -44.95 4.88
CA ILE A 466 -1.89 -45.45 4.16
C ILE A 466 -0.62 -45.32 5.01
N TYR A 467 -0.39 -44.16 5.63
CA TYR A 467 0.81 -43.91 6.43
C TYR A 467 0.88 -44.78 7.70
N LYS A 468 -0.22 -44.88 8.44
CA LYS A 468 -0.32 -45.76 9.60
C LYS A 468 -0.22 -47.23 9.22
N GLY A 469 -0.90 -47.64 8.14
CA GLY A 469 -0.85 -48.99 7.61
C GLY A 469 0.57 -49.40 7.25
N THR A 470 1.28 -48.54 6.50
CA THR A 470 2.68 -48.77 6.13
C THR A 470 3.58 -48.87 7.36
N SER A 471 3.43 -47.96 8.30
CA SER A 471 4.22 -47.96 9.55
C SER A 471 3.98 -49.25 10.34
N PHE A 472 2.73 -49.71 10.42
CA PHE A 472 2.35 -50.98 11.03
C PHE A 472 2.97 -52.17 10.30
N ILE A 473 2.88 -52.21 8.96
CA ILE A 473 3.42 -53.28 8.12
C ILE A 473 4.93 -53.43 8.33
N ILE A 474 5.68 -52.32 8.31
CA ILE A 474 7.14 -52.32 8.52
C ILE A 474 7.46 -52.87 9.92
N PHE A 475 6.78 -52.36 10.95
CA PHE A 475 6.98 -52.82 12.31
C PHE A 475 6.68 -54.32 12.49
N ILE A 476 5.57 -54.80 11.93
CA ILE A 476 5.18 -56.21 12.01
C ILE A 476 6.14 -57.10 11.24
N ASN A 477 6.64 -56.66 10.08
CA ASN A 477 7.62 -57.44 9.32
C ASN A 477 8.88 -57.72 10.15
N ASP A 478 9.38 -56.72 10.90
CA ASP A 478 10.54 -56.90 11.79
C ASP A 478 10.21 -57.82 12.98
N MET A 479 9.01 -57.70 13.54
CA MET A 479 8.53 -58.57 14.61
C MET A 479 8.40 -60.02 14.17
N ILE A 480 7.87 -60.27 12.97
CA ILE A 480 7.80 -61.60 12.37
C ILE A 480 9.22 -62.16 12.23
N LYS A 481 10.16 -61.38 11.68
CA LYS A 481 11.56 -61.81 11.54
C LYS A 481 12.20 -62.20 12.87
N TYR A 482 12.01 -61.39 13.90
CA TYR A 482 12.49 -61.70 15.24
C TYR A 482 11.91 -63.02 15.80
N ALA A 483 10.59 -63.19 15.65
CA ALA A 483 9.87 -64.37 16.11
C ALA A 483 10.30 -65.66 15.37
N ILE A 484 10.49 -65.57 14.04
CA ILE A 484 11.02 -66.68 13.23
C ILE A 484 12.43 -67.07 13.68
N GLY A 485 13.31 -66.11 13.94
CA GLY A 485 14.67 -66.40 14.42
C GLY A 485 14.69 -67.15 15.75
N LYS A 486 13.76 -66.84 16.68
CA LYS A 486 13.62 -67.62 17.93
C LYS A 486 13.19 -69.06 17.67
N LEU A 487 12.25 -69.27 16.76
CA LEU A 487 11.81 -70.61 16.39
C LEU A 487 12.97 -71.41 15.79
N GLU A 488 13.70 -70.84 14.83
CA GLU A 488 14.86 -71.51 14.22
C GLU A 488 15.92 -71.89 15.26
N GLN A 489 16.22 -71.00 16.21
CA GLN A 489 17.19 -71.26 17.26
C GLN A 489 16.79 -72.45 18.14
N VAL A 490 15.52 -72.57 18.51
CA VAL A 490 15.05 -73.65 19.38
C VAL A 490 14.93 -74.97 18.62
N TYR A 491 14.37 -74.95 17.40
CA TYR A 491 14.21 -76.17 16.60
C TYR A 491 15.55 -76.72 16.09
N SER A 492 16.54 -75.88 15.76
CA SER A 492 17.86 -76.34 15.31
C SER A 492 18.61 -77.23 16.32
N LYS A 493 18.29 -77.11 17.61
CA LYS A 493 18.90 -77.89 18.70
C LYS A 493 18.32 -79.31 18.87
N LEU A 494 17.25 -79.66 18.15
CA LEU A 494 16.62 -80.99 18.25
C LEU A 494 16.76 -81.79 16.95
N PRO A 495 17.39 -82.98 16.97
CA PRO A 495 17.60 -83.79 15.79
C PRO A 495 16.37 -84.68 15.45
N THR A 496 15.15 -84.19 15.64
CA THR A 496 13.91 -84.95 15.34
C THR A 496 13.40 -84.67 13.92
N GLU A 497 12.69 -85.63 13.32
CA GLU A 497 12.08 -85.45 11.99
C GLU A 497 11.05 -84.31 11.98
N LEU A 498 10.29 -84.17 13.07
CA LEU A 498 9.37 -83.05 13.29
C LEU A 498 10.11 -81.71 13.27
N SER A 499 11.26 -81.63 13.95
CA SER A 499 12.07 -80.42 13.99
C SER A 499 12.65 -80.07 12.62
N LYS A 500 13.14 -81.06 11.87
CA LYS A 500 13.67 -80.86 10.50
C LYS A 500 12.61 -80.29 9.56
N ASN A 501 11.37 -80.77 9.66
CA ASN A 501 10.27 -80.28 8.83
C ASN A 501 9.95 -78.81 9.12
N TYR A 502 9.81 -78.42 10.40
CA TYR A 502 9.59 -77.01 10.74
C TYR A 502 10.79 -76.13 10.39
N LEU A 503 12.02 -76.59 10.62
CA LEU A 503 13.23 -75.85 10.28
C LEU A 503 13.27 -75.53 8.78
N SER A 504 12.90 -76.47 7.91
CA SER A 504 12.86 -76.24 6.46
C SER A 504 11.89 -75.12 6.06
N THR A 505 10.69 -75.09 6.66
CA THR A 505 9.70 -74.03 6.44
C THR A 505 10.16 -72.68 7.01
N LEU A 506 10.77 -72.68 8.20
CA LEU A 506 11.28 -71.47 8.82
C LEU A 506 12.43 -70.87 7.99
N THR A 507 13.37 -71.68 7.50
CA THR A 507 14.47 -71.21 6.65
C THR A 507 13.97 -70.63 5.33
N LEU A 508 12.91 -71.21 4.75
CA LEU A 508 12.27 -70.63 3.58
C LEU A 508 11.67 -69.25 3.90
N ILE A 509 10.94 -69.13 5.01
CA ILE A 509 10.35 -67.86 5.46
C ILE A 509 11.43 -66.82 5.76
N THR A 510 12.53 -67.21 6.40
CA THR A 510 13.70 -66.35 6.64
C THR A 510 14.28 -65.83 5.32
N SER A 511 14.41 -66.68 4.30
CA SER A 511 14.88 -66.24 2.98
C SER A 511 13.94 -65.22 2.31
N ILE A 512 12.63 -65.35 2.52
CA ILE A 512 11.64 -64.37 2.04
C ILE A 512 11.82 -63.04 2.77
N LEU A 513 11.93 -63.08 4.11
CA LEU A 513 12.10 -61.89 4.96
C LEU A 513 13.41 -61.15 4.69
N ASP A 514 14.47 -61.88 4.35
CA ASP A 514 15.80 -61.35 4.03
C ASP A 514 15.94 -60.85 2.58
N SER A 515 14.98 -61.13 1.71
CA SER A 515 14.99 -60.61 0.34
C SER A 515 14.90 -59.07 0.28
N GLU A 516 15.34 -58.46 -0.82
CA GLU A 516 15.21 -57.00 -1.04
C GLU A 516 13.77 -56.56 -1.37
N LYS A 517 12.79 -57.47 -1.33
CA LYS A 517 11.39 -57.17 -1.67
C LYS A 517 10.74 -56.23 -0.64
N PRO A 518 9.75 -55.43 -1.05
CA PRO A 518 8.95 -54.64 -0.12
C PRO A 518 8.21 -55.50 0.92
N PRO A 519 7.98 -55.00 2.14
CA PRO A 519 7.32 -55.73 3.22
C PRO A 519 5.99 -56.40 2.82
N CYS A 520 5.13 -55.72 2.05
CA CYS A 520 3.84 -56.31 1.67
C CYS A 520 3.97 -57.51 0.74
N VAL A 521 4.97 -57.50 -0.14
CA VAL A 521 5.26 -58.65 -1.01
C VAL A 521 5.75 -59.83 -0.16
N LYS A 522 6.64 -59.56 0.80
CA LYS A 522 7.12 -60.57 1.76
C LYS A 522 5.98 -61.19 2.57
N ILE A 523 5.12 -60.35 3.13
CA ILE A 523 3.95 -60.77 3.91
C ILE A 523 3.01 -61.62 3.05
N GLY A 524 2.76 -61.24 1.80
CA GLY A 524 1.98 -62.03 0.85
C GLY A 524 2.57 -63.41 0.57
N GLU A 525 3.89 -63.51 0.43
CA GLU A 525 4.61 -64.78 0.22
C GLU A 525 4.64 -65.67 1.48
N ILE A 526 4.59 -65.08 2.68
CA ILE A 526 4.57 -65.82 3.96
C ILE A 526 3.16 -66.30 4.31
N LYS A 527 2.12 -65.60 3.85
CA LYS A 527 0.72 -65.88 4.19
C LYS A 527 0.29 -67.36 4.03
N PRO A 528 0.73 -68.12 2.99
CA PRO A 528 0.40 -69.54 2.86
C PRO A 528 0.90 -70.43 4.00
N TYR A 529 1.95 -70.01 4.73
CA TYR A 529 2.61 -70.78 5.79
C TYR A 529 2.05 -70.50 7.21
N VAL A 530 1.00 -69.70 7.32
CA VAL A 530 0.41 -69.27 8.60
C VAL A 530 0.05 -70.47 9.50
N PHE A 531 -0.42 -71.57 8.91
CA PHE A 531 -0.81 -72.76 9.66
C PHE A 531 0.40 -73.48 10.28
N GLU A 532 1.46 -73.65 9.49
CA GLU A 532 2.72 -74.24 9.92
C GLU A 532 3.39 -73.38 11.00
N LEU A 533 3.37 -72.06 10.83
CA LEU A 533 3.88 -71.11 11.82
C LEU A 533 3.13 -71.21 13.15
N LYS A 534 1.79 -71.26 13.09
CA LYS A 534 0.97 -71.42 14.28
C LYS A 534 1.32 -72.69 15.05
N ARG A 535 1.42 -73.82 14.34
CA ARG A 535 1.82 -75.10 14.96
C ARG A 535 3.22 -75.05 15.56
N ALA A 536 4.20 -74.53 14.82
CA ALA A 536 5.57 -74.39 15.31
C ALA A 536 5.64 -73.53 16.59
N SER A 537 4.85 -72.45 16.61
CA SER A 537 4.72 -71.53 17.74
C SER A 537 4.01 -72.13 18.95
N GLU A 538 2.97 -72.95 18.76
CA GLU A 538 2.27 -73.68 19.83
C GLU A 538 3.20 -74.69 20.53
N TYR A 539 4.05 -75.39 19.78
CA TYR A 539 4.99 -76.35 20.32
C TYR A 539 6.25 -75.71 20.93
N TYR A 540 6.53 -74.44 20.64
CA TYR A 540 7.76 -73.74 21.04
C TYR A 540 8.13 -73.93 22.51
N HIS A 541 7.23 -73.63 23.45
CA HIS A 541 7.52 -73.73 24.89
C HIS A 541 7.81 -75.15 25.36
N THR A 542 7.22 -76.16 24.70
CA THR A 542 7.48 -77.57 25.02
C THR A 542 8.86 -77.95 24.52
N VAL A 543 9.17 -77.57 23.28
CA VAL A 543 10.43 -77.83 22.59
C VAL A 543 11.59 -77.10 23.30
N GLU A 544 11.38 -75.84 23.71
CA GLU A 544 12.34 -75.05 24.49
C GLU A 544 12.67 -75.70 25.84
N LYS A 545 11.66 -76.19 26.57
CA LYS A 545 11.90 -76.93 27.83
C LYS A 545 12.69 -78.21 27.61
N ILE A 546 12.39 -78.97 26.56
CA ILE A 546 13.15 -80.18 26.20
C ILE A 546 14.61 -79.81 25.92
N VAL A 547 14.85 -78.75 25.16
CA VAL A 547 16.19 -78.23 24.89
C VAL A 547 16.91 -77.80 26.18
N GLN A 548 16.25 -77.08 27.08
CA GLN A 548 16.84 -76.68 28.36
C GLN A 548 17.22 -77.89 29.22
N ILE A 549 16.39 -78.93 29.24
CA ILE A 549 16.70 -80.18 29.93
C ILE A 549 17.92 -80.83 29.27
N ALA A 550 17.95 -80.95 27.94
CA ALA A 550 19.09 -81.52 27.22
C ALA A 550 20.40 -80.74 27.50
N ASP A 551 20.36 -79.41 27.47
CA ASP A 551 21.52 -78.54 27.78
C ASP A 551 22.01 -78.77 29.22
N ILE A 552 21.11 -78.99 30.19
CA ILE A 552 21.48 -79.35 31.58
C ILE A 552 22.12 -80.74 31.63
N PHE A 553 21.55 -81.73 30.94
CA PHE A 553 22.11 -83.08 30.86
C PHE A 553 23.53 -83.06 30.27
N ASP A 554 23.76 -82.31 29.19
CA ASP A 554 25.08 -82.16 28.57
C ASP A 554 26.08 -81.45 29.49
N LEU A 555 25.65 -80.38 30.19
CA LEU A 555 26.48 -79.68 31.17
C LEU A 555 26.89 -80.60 32.33
N VAL A 556 25.94 -81.33 32.90
CA VAL A 556 26.18 -82.28 34.00
C VAL A 556 27.07 -83.41 33.51
N THR A 557 26.83 -83.96 32.31
CA THR A 557 27.69 -84.97 31.68
C THR A 557 29.11 -84.47 31.53
N THR A 558 29.29 -83.26 30.99
CA THR A 558 30.62 -82.65 30.77
C THR A 558 31.37 -82.49 32.09
N ARG A 559 30.71 -81.91 33.11
CA ARG A 559 31.32 -81.71 34.43
C ARG A 559 31.68 -83.04 35.12
N LEU A 560 30.79 -84.04 35.03
CA LEU A 560 31.07 -85.37 35.57
C LEU A 560 32.23 -86.03 34.82
N MET A 561 32.32 -85.88 33.49
CA MET A 561 33.44 -86.37 32.69
C MET A 561 34.76 -85.69 33.04
N GLU A 562 34.77 -84.38 33.28
CA GLU A 562 35.95 -83.64 33.75
C GLU A 562 36.41 -84.14 35.13
N GLU A 563 35.49 -84.29 36.08
CA GLU A 563 35.81 -84.84 37.40
C GLU A 563 36.30 -86.29 37.31
N LEU A 564 35.72 -87.09 36.41
CA LEU A 564 36.14 -88.47 36.16
C LEU A 564 37.54 -88.52 35.54
N GLN A 565 37.88 -87.60 34.63
CA GLN A 565 39.23 -87.47 34.08
C GLN A 565 40.26 -87.10 35.15
N GLN A 566 39.90 -86.27 36.11
CA GLN A 566 40.79 -85.85 37.20
C GLN A 566 40.96 -86.93 38.28
N LYS A 567 39.86 -87.57 38.71
CA LYS A 567 39.83 -88.49 39.86
C LYS A 567 39.89 -89.98 39.47
N GLY A 568 39.66 -90.31 38.19
CA GLY A 568 39.59 -91.67 37.65
C GLY A 568 38.29 -92.42 38.00
N CYS A 569 37.81 -92.28 39.24
CA CYS A 569 36.54 -92.82 39.71
C CYS A 569 35.87 -91.83 40.67
N ILE A 570 34.55 -91.70 40.57
CA ILE A 570 33.73 -90.89 41.48
C ILE A 570 32.72 -91.80 42.17
N ASN A 571 32.48 -91.58 43.46
CA ASN A 571 31.43 -92.26 44.21
C ASN A 571 30.08 -91.62 43.89
N ILE A 572 29.10 -92.42 43.46
CA ILE A 572 27.74 -92.01 43.09
C ILE A 572 27.11 -91.20 44.24
N ASN A 573 27.28 -91.65 45.48
CA ASN A 573 26.69 -91.01 46.66
C ASN A 573 27.30 -89.62 46.98
N GLU A 574 28.49 -89.32 46.46
CA GLU A 574 29.18 -88.03 46.69
C GLU A 574 28.82 -86.97 45.63
N THR A 575 28.16 -87.36 44.55
CA THR A 575 27.76 -86.46 43.47
C THR A 575 26.51 -85.62 43.78
N GLY A 576 25.71 -86.05 44.76
CA GLY A 576 24.43 -85.41 45.11
C GLY A 576 23.27 -85.72 44.16
N PHE A 577 23.44 -86.59 43.15
CA PHE A 577 22.38 -87.03 42.24
C PHE A 577 21.87 -88.43 42.60
N GLU A 578 20.58 -88.69 42.35
CA GLU A 578 20.04 -90.05 42.44
C GLU A 578 20.71 -90.97 41.42
N ARG A 579 20.91 -92.23 41.80
CA ARG A 579 21.60 -93.24 41.00
C ARG A 579 20.97 -93.41 39.61
N ASP A 580 19.65 -93.54 39.55
CA ASP A 580 18.93 -93.77 38.30
C ASP A 580 19.10 -92.59 37.31
N VAL A 581 19.20 -91.36 37.84
CA VAL A 581 19.44 -90.15 37.04
C VAL A 581 20.87 -90.14 36.49
N LEU A 582 21.87 -90.49 37.30
CA LEU A 582 23.25 -90.61 36.84
C LEU A 582 23.46 -91.72 35.83
N GLU A 583 22.83 -92.87 36.05
CA GLU A 583 22.86 -93.99 35.13
C GLU A 583 22.24 -93.59 33.79
N ALA A 584 21.13 -92.85 33.79
CA ALA A 584 20.53 -92.30 32.57
C ALA A 584 21.43 -91.25 31.87
N ILE A 585 22.04 -90.32 32.62
CA ILE A 585 22.97 -89.31 32.08
C ILE A 585 24.19 -89.98 31.42
N MET A 586 24.72 -91.03 32.03
CA MET A 586 25.95 -91.71 31.57
C MET A 586 25.70 -92.89 30.64
N GLU A 587 24.44 -93.25 30.39
CA GLU A 587 24.04 -94.47 29.67
C GLU A 587 24.78 -94.60 28.32
N GLU A 588 24.82 -93.51 27.55
CA GLU A 588 25.46 -93.50 26.24
C GLU A 588 26.99 -93.64 26.33
N ARG A 589 27.61 -93.07 27.37
CA ARG A 589 29.06 -93.21 27.63
C ARG A 589 29.42 -94.61 28.12
N VAL A 590 28.50 -95.27 28.82
CA VAL A 590 28.61 -96.67 29.21
C VAL A 590 28.48 -97.58 27.98
N LYS A 591 27.50 -97.33 27.10
CA LYS A 591 27.35 -98.07 25.82
C LYS A 591 28.56 -97.91 24.91
N GLN A 592 29.15 -96.72 24.87
CA GLN A 592 30.39 -96.43 24.14
C GLN A 592 31.65 -97.02 24.83
N GLY A 593 31.51 -97.61 26.01
CA GLY A 593 32.61 -98.24 26.76
C GLY A 593 33.61 -97.26 27.40
N ILE A 594 33.31 -95.96 27.38
CA ILE A 594 34.17 -94.88 27.90
C ILE A 594 34.13 -94.88 29.43
N VAL A 595 32.96 -95.16 30.00
CA VAL A 595 32.69 -95.15 31.44
C VAL A 595 32.16 -96.52 31.86
N LYS A 596 32.53 -96.99 33.05
CA LYS A 596 31.98 -98.19 33.68
C LYS A 596 31.37 -97.82 35.03
N ILE A 597 30.18 -98.37 35.30
CA ILE A 597 29.51 -98.24 36.59
C ILE A 597 29.74 -99.54 37.38
N ASP A 598 30.36 -99.43 38.55
CA ASP A 598 30.67 -100.55 39.45
C ASP A 598 30.15 -100.25 40.87
N LYS A 599 29.06 -100.92 41.24
CA LYS A 599 28.31 -100.74 42.50
C LYS A 599 27.94 -99.28 42.76
N ASP A 600 28.71 -98.59 43.59
CA ASP A 600 28.48 -97.22 44.04
C ASP A 600 29.45 -96.24 43.38
N LYS A 601 30.20 -96.66 42.35
CA LYS A 601 31.20 -95.82 41.68
C LYS A 601 30.99 -95.78 40.17
N ILE A 602 31.22 -94.61 39.61
CA ILE A 602 31.35 -94.38 38.17
C ILE A 602 32.85 -94.19 37.91
N CYS A 603 33.42 -94.94 36.98
CA CYS A 603 34.86 -94.93 36.68
C CYS A 603 35.12 -94.78 35.19
N LEU A 604 36.18 -94.08 34.81
CA LEU A 604 36.69 -94.15 33.45
C LEU A 604 37.23 -95.56 33.19
N ASN A 605 36.85 -96.12 32.04
CA ASN A 605 37.36 -97.40 31.62
C ASN A 605 38.79 -97.20 31.13
N LYS A 606 39.80 -97.65 31.91
CA LYS A 606 41.22 -97.57 31.52
C LYS A 606 41.52 -98.56 30.40
N GLY A 607 41.12 -98.20 29.19
CA GLY A 607 41.31 -98.96 27.96
C GLY A 607 41.11 -98.14 26.67
N SER A 608 40.60 -96.92 26.73
CA SER A 608 40.39 -96.05 25.57
C SER A 608 41.35 -94.85 25.59
N ASN A 609 42.60 -95.07 25.16
CA ASN A 609 43.42 -94.01 24.56
C ASN A 609 43.44 -94.28 23.06
N GLY A 610 42.80 -93.39 22.30
CA GLY A 610 42.79 -93.32 20.85
C GLY A 610 42.25 -91.96 20.46
#